data_AF-A0A935CYC4-F1
#
_entry.id   AF-A0A935CYC4-F1
#
_cell.length_a   1.000
_cell.length_b   1.000
_cell.length_c   1.000
_cell.angle_alpha   90.00
_cell.angle_beta   90.00
_cell.angle_gamma   90.00
#
_symmetry.space_group_name_H-M   'P 1'
#
loop_
_entity.id
_entity.type
_entity.pdbx_description
1 polymer ?
#
loop_
_entity_poly.entity_id
_entity_poly.type
_entity_poly.pdbx_seq_one_letter_code
_entity_poly.pdbx_strand_id
1 'polypeptide(L)'
;MDQLLKDIRSCTLCAEHLPLGPNPVITVSPQTKILIIGQAPGTKVHASGIPWDDLSGRALRRWLGVDSNVFYNSGIFGIMAMGMCYPGKGLRGDLPPRPECAKHWHHQVLEHLPDLQLTLLIGMYAQKFYLGKNAKSTLSETVKNFENYLPKYFPLVHPSPRNIRWQRNNPWFEEDVVPALEVVVGEIMQQCR
;
A
#
# COMPACT_ATOMS: atom_id res chain seq x y z
N MET A 1 13.48 -12.86 8.17
CA MET A 1 12.11 -12.62 7.68
C MET A 1 11.07 -13.40 8.49
N ASP A 2 11.14 -14.73 8.55
CA ASP A 2 10.09 -15.54 9.19
C ASP A 2 9.81 -15.17 10.65
N GLN A 3 10.86 -14.95 11.46
CA GLN A 3 10.68 -14.53 12.85
C GLN A 3 10.00 -13.16 12.95
N LEU A 4 10.46 -12.18 12.16
CA LEU A 4 9.84 -10.84 12.10
C LEU A 4 8.35 -10.91 11.73
N LEU A 5 7.98 -11.74 10.75
CA LEU A 5 6.57 -11.93 10.38
C LEU A 5 5.75 -12.58 11.50
N LYS A 6 6.33 -13.51 12.26
CA LYS A 6 5.67 -14.09 13.45
C LYS A 6 5.46 -13.02 14.52
N ASP A 7 6.49 -12.22 14.81
CA ASP A 7 6.44 -11.15 15.80
C ASP A 7 5.37 -10.12 15.43
N ILE A 8 5.35 -9.67 14.16
CA ILE A 8 4.33 -8.76 13.64
C ILE A 8 2.93 -9.36 13.79
N ARG A 9 2.72 -10.63 13.40
CA ARG A 9 1.39 -11.29 13.50
C ARG A 9 0.92 -11.48 14.93
N SER A 10 1.84 -11.56 15.89
CA SER A 10 1.54 -11.59 17.34
C SER A 10 1.43 -10.21 18.00
N CYS A 11 1.62 -9.12 17.25
CA CYS A 11 1.67 -7.77 17.81
C CYS A 11 0.36 -7.35 18.47
N THR A 12 0.44 -6.89 19.72
CA THR A 12 -0.69 -6.39 20.52
C THR A 12 -0.57 -4.91 20.91
N LEU A 13 0.43 -4.18 20.39
CA LEU A 13 0.78 -2.80 20.80
C LEU A 13 -0.40 -1.81 20.85
N CYS A 14 -1.36 -1.93 19.95
CA CYS A 14 -2.52 -1.03 19.88
C CYS A 14 -3.85 -1.72 20.21
N ALA A 15 -3.82 -2.89 20.86
CA ALA A 15 -4.99 -3.73 21.10
C ALA A 15 -6.17 -2.99 21.74
N GLU A 16 -5.91 -2.14 22.74
CA GLU A 16 -6.93 -1.36 23.46
C GLU A 16 -7.71 -0.38 22.56
N HIS A 17 -7.20 -0.08 21.37
CA HIS A 17 -7.80 0.85 20.41
C HIS A 17 -8.46 0.15 19.21
N LEU A 18 -8.38 -1.17 19.12
CA LEU A 18 -8.88 -1.93 17.98
C LEU A 18 -10.21 -2.60 18.34
N PRO A 19 -11.35 -2.22 17.72
CA PRO A 19 -12.66 -2.73 18.13
C PRO A 19 -12.86 -4.21 17.86
N LEU A 20 -12.06 -4.81 16.98
CA LEU A 20 -12.06 -6.25 16.68
C LEU A 20 -10.76 -6.94 17.14
N GLY A 21 -9.97 -6.27 17.97
CA GLY A 21 -8.66 -6.74 18.41
C GLY A 21 -7.58 -6.72 17.31
N PRO A 22 -6.34 -7.09 17.67
CA PRO A 22 -5.23 -7.18 16.72
C PRO A 22 -5.42 -8.33 15.74
N ASN A 23 -5.34 -8.02 14.45
CA ASN A 23 -5.09 -9.01 13.41
C ASN A 23 -4.18 -8.36 12.34
N PRO A 24 -2.85 -8.32 12.58
CA PRO A 24 -1.90 -7.66 11.70
C PRO A 24 -1.80 -8.36 10.34
N VAL A 25 -2.29 -7.71 9.29
CA VAL A 25 -2.23 -8.19 7.90
C VAL A 25 -1.01 -7.61 7.20
N ILE A 26 -0.09 -8.51 6.83
CA ILE A 26 1.14 -8.20 6.10
C ILE A 26 1.53 -9.39 5.21
N THR A 27 1.98 -9.10 4.00
CA THR A 27 2.51 -10.09 3.05
C THR A 27 3.78 -9.54 2.47
N VAL A 28 4.95 -10.03 2.90
CA VAL A 28 6.24 -9.64 2.32
C VAL A 28 7.16 -10.85 2.30
N SER A 29 8.15 -10.83 1.40
CA SER A 29 9.20 -11.84 1.30
C SER A 29 10.52 -11.15 0.95
N PRO A 30 11.67 -11.80 1.17
CA PRO A 30 12.96 -11.24 0.75
C PRO A 30 13.03 -10.93 -0.75
N GLN A 31 12.22 -11.61 -1.58
CA GLN A 31 12.12 -11.41 -3.02
C GLN A 31 11.17 -10.27 -3.43
N THR A 32 10.52 -9.61 -2.47
CA THR A 32 9.62 -8.48 -2.75
C THR A 32 10.40 -7.37 -3.44
N LYS A 33 10.01 -7.04 -4.68
CA LYS A 33 10.57 -5.95 -5.46
C LYS A 33 9.68 -4.71 -5.49
N ILE A 34 8.37 -4.91 -5.35
CA ILE A 34 7.36 -3.85 -5.34
C ILE A 34 6.59 -3.92 -4.03
N LEU A 35 6.79 -2.94 -3.16
CA LEU A 35 6.09 -2.85 -1.88
C LEU A 35 4.88 -1.92 -1.98
N ILE A 36 3.70 -2.39 -1.58
CA ILE A 36 2.46 -1.63 -1.60
C ILE A 36 2.13 -1.16 -0.19
N ILE A 37 2.11 0.16 -0.01
CA ILE A 37 1.79 0.79 1.28
C ILE A 37 0.48 1.55 1.17
N GLY A 38 -0.59 0.90 1.66
CA GLY A 38 -1.92 1.49 1.82
C GLY A 38 -2.17 2.05 3.22
N GLN A 39 -3.44 2.35 3.52
CA GLN A 39 -3.84 2.93 4.81
C GLN A 39 -3.89 1.87 5.92
N ALA A 40 -4.95 1.07 5.94
CA ALA A 40 -5.19 0.01 6.91
C ALA A 40 -6.19 -1.00 6.32
N PRO A 41 -6.24 -2.25 6.80
CA PRO A 41 -7.24 -3.20 6.35
C PRO A 41 -8.64 -2.74 6.79
N GLY A 42 -9.65 -2.99 5.95
CA GLY A 42 -11.06 -2.90 6.33
C GLY A 42 -11.55 -4.19 7.01
N THR A 43 -12.82 -4.24 7.41
CA THR A 43 -13.40 -5.40 8.11
C THR A 43 -13.30 -6.72 7.33
N LYS A 44 -13.46 -6.68 6.00
CA LYS A 44 -13.32 -7.87 5.13
C LYS A 44 -11.91 -8.43 5.16
N VAL A 45 -10.90 -7.57 5.02
CA VAL A 45 -9.49 -7.95 5.06
C VAL A 45 -9.10 -8.41 6.47
N HIS A 46 -9.66 -7.78 7.51
CA HIS A 46 -9.47 -8.25 8.89
C HIS A 46 -10.04 -9.66 9.11
N ALA A 47 -11.16 -10.02 8.49
CA ALA A 47 -11.73 -11.36 8.61
C ALA A 47 -10.98 -12.39 7.75
N SER A 48 -10.60 -12.05 6.52
CA SER A 48 -9.96 -12.99 5.58
C SER A 48 -8.45 -13.13 5.78
N GLY A 49 -7.78 -12.10 6.30
CA GLY A 49 -6.32 -11.98 6.31
C GLY A 49 -5.71 -11.73 4.93
N ILE A 50 -6.51 -11.58 3.87
CA ILE A 50 -6.03 -11.40 2.51
C ILE A 50 -6.09 -9.91 2.14
N PRO A 51 -4.95 -9.22 2.04
CA PRO A 51 -4.93 -7.80 1.69
C PRO A 51 -5.39 -7.60 0.25
N TRP A 52 -6.14 -6.51 -0.01
CA TRP A 52 -6.63 -6.16 -1.36
C TRP A 52 -7.55 -7.24 -2.00
N ASP A 53 -8.19 -8.08 -1.19
CA ASP A 53 -9.26 -8.98 -1.66
C ASP A 53 -10.64 -8.31 -1.67
N ASP A 54 -10.72 -7.18 -2.38
CA ASP A 54 -11.96 -6.42 -2.54
C ASP A 54 -12.02 -5.68 -3.89
N LEU A 55 -13.04 -4.84 -4.05
CA LEU A 55 -13.21 -3.99 -5.24
C LEU A 55 -12.03 -3.04 -5.46
N SER A 56 -11.43 -2.54 -4.37
CA SER A 56 -10.29 -1.65 -4.45
C SER A 56 -9.03 -2.37 -4.91
N GLY A 57 -8.83 -3.61 -4.47
CA GLY A 57 -7.73 -4.44 -4.97
C GLY A 57 -7.88 -4.83 -6.43
N ARG A 58 -9.11 -5.07 -6.91
CA ARG A 58 -9.35 -5.28 -8.35
C ARG A 58 -8.97 -4.06 -9.18
N ALA A 59 -9.35 -2.87 -8.73
CA ALA A 59 -8.97 -1.63 -9.40
C ALA A 59 -7.45 -1.38 -9.34
N LEU A 60 -6.79 -1.69 -8.21
CA LEU A 60 -5.33 -1.61 -8.09
C LEU A 60 -4.62 -2.52 -9.10
N ARG A 61 -5.04 -3.79 -9.17
CA ARG A 61 -4.46 -4.77 -10.12
C ARG A 61 -4.63 -4.34 -11.57
N ARG A 62 -5.78 -3.75 -11.93
CA ARG A 62 -5.98 -3.11 -13.24
C ARG A 62 -4.92 -2.04 -13.49
N TRP A 63 -4.72 -1.11 -12.56
CA TRP A 63 -3.72 -0.04 -12.72
C TRP A 63 -2.28 -0.54 -12.79
N LEU A 64 -2.00 -1.68 -12.18
CA LEU A 64 -0.68 -2.31 -12.23
C LEU A 64 -0.46 -3.14 -13.52
N GLY A 65 -1.51 -3.37 -14.31
CA GLY A 65 -1.44 -4.25 -15.48
C GLY A 65 -1.21 -5.72 -15.14
N VAL A 66 -1.59 -6.19 -13.94
CA VAL A 66 -1.34 -7.58 -13.49
C VAL A 66 -2.61 -8.32 -13.09
N ASP A 67 -2.62 -9.64 -13.26
CA ASP A 67 -3.70 -10.49 -12.77
C ASP A 67 -3.55 -10.83 -11.27
N SER A 68 -4.54 -11.54 -10.72
CA SER A 68 -4.56 -11.95 -9.31
C SER A 68 -3.46 -12.94 -8.96
N ASN A 69 -3.07 -13.83 -9.87
CA ASN A 69 -2.04 -14.82 -9.60
C ASN A 69 -0.66 -14.17 -9.52
N VAL A 70 -0.35 -13.27 -10.45
CA VAL A 70 0.87 -12.46 -10.40
C VAL A 70 0.89 -11.63 -9.11
N PHE A 71 -0.20 -10.95 -8.77
CA PHE A 71 -0.26 -10.07 -7.61
C PHE A 71 -0.03 -10.80 -6.27
N TYR A 72 -0.56 -12.01 -6.09
CA TYR A 72 -0.46 -12.73 -4.81
C TYR A 72 0.65 -13.79 -4.76
N ASN A 73 1.01 -14.41 -5.90
CA ASN A 73 1.83 -15.62 -5.91
C ASN A 73 3.19 -15.47 -6.61
N SER A 74 3.48 -14.32 -7.24
CA SER A 74 4.78 -14.13 -7.93
C SER A 74 5.96 -13.93 -6.98
N GLY A 75 5.71 -13.53 -5.73
CA GLY A 75 6.74 -13.08 -4.80
C GLY A 75 7.28 -11.67 -5.08
N ILE A 76 6.91 -11.05 -6.21
CA ILE A 76 7.35 -9.70 -6.61
C ILE A 76 6.67 -8.63 -5.76
N PHE A 77 5.38 -8.82 -5.47
CA PHE A 77 4.58 -7.86 -4.72
C PHE A 77 4.57 -8.18 -3.23
N GLY A 78 4.91 -7.18 -2.43
CA GLY A 78 4.71 -7.18 -0.98
C GLY A 78 3.70 -6.11 -0.58
N ILE A 79 3.01 -6.31 0.55
CA ILE A 79 1.96 -5.43 1.06
C ILE A 79 2.20 -5.19 2.55
N MET A 80 2.35 -3.92 2.90
CA MET A 80 2.51 -3.43 4.27
C MET A 80 1.74 -2.12 4.42
N ALA A 81 0.57 -2.15 5.06
CA ALA A 81 -0.22 -0.94 5.30
C ALA A 81 0.37 -0.10 6.44
N MET A 82 0.12 1.22 6.42
CA MET A 82 0.50 2.15 7.49
C MET A 82 0.02 1.71 8.89
N GLY A 83 -1.16 1.11 8.95
CA GLY A 83 -1.61 0.32 10.09
C GLY A 83 -1.99 -1.07 9.61
N MET A 84 -1.38 -2.11 10.17
CA MET A 84 -1.62 -3.49 9.74
C MET A 84 -2.91 -4.09 10.33
N CYS A 85 -3.59 -3.40 11.27
CA CYS A 85 -4.83 -3.85 11.90
C CYS A 85 -6.02 -2.96 11.53
N TYR A 86 -7.24 -3.51 11.63
CA TYR A 86 -8.47 -2.77 11.39
C TYR A 86 -8.69 -1.69 12.47
N PRO A 87 -8.67 -0.40 12.12
CA PRO A 87 -8.68 0.67 13.11
C PRO A 87 -10.09 0.99 13.64
N GLY A 88 -11.14 0.35 13.11
CA GLY A 88 -12.53 0.65 13.43
C GLY A 88 -13.25 1.52 12.40
N LYS A 89 -14.56 1.68 12.59
CA LYS A 89 -15.43 2.44 11.68
C LYS A 89 -15.59 3.87 12.17
N GLY A 90 -15.29 4.84 11.32
CA GLY A 90 -15.60 6.26 11.49
C GLY A 90 -16.83 6.68 10.69
N LEU A 91 -17.16 7.98 10.75
CA LEU A 91 -18.34 8.55 10.09
C LEU A 91 -18.35 8.39 8.56
N ARG A 92 -17.17 8.49 7.95
CA ARG A 92 -17.00 8.52 6.49
C ARG A 92 -16.24 7.32 5.95
N GLY A 93 -16.15 6.22 6.68
CA GLY A 93 -15.32 5.06 6.33
C GLY A 93 -14.54 4.56 7.52
N ASP A 94 -13.53 3.74 7.29
CA ASP A 94 -12.67 3.26 8.37
C ASP A 94 -11.83 4.41 8.96
N LEU A 95 -11.51 4.28 10.24
CA LEU A 95 -10.67 5.24 10.97
C LEU A 95 -9.26 5.31 10.36
N PRO A 96 -8.52 6.40 10.62
CA PRO A 96 -7.12 6.49 10.21
C PRO A 96 -6.27 5.34 10.77
N PRO A 97 -5.14 5.01 10.12
CA PRO A 97 -4.23 4.01 10.62
C PRO A 97 -3.61 4.47 11.94
N ARG A 98 -3.40 3.52 12.85
CA ARG A 98 -2.74 3.79 14.14
C ARG A 98 -1.27 4.15 13.91
N PRO A 99 -0.80 5.31 14.42
CA PRO A 99 0.55 5.81 14.12
C PRO A 99 1.68 4.97 14.72
N GLU A 100 1.39 4.17 15.75
CA GLU A 100 2.35 3.32 16.45
C GLU A 100 2.86 2.18 15.55
N CYS A 101 1.99 1.64 14.69
CA CYS A 101 2.28 0.47 13.86
C CYS A 101 3.43 0.75 12.89
N ALA A 102 3.33 1.80 12.08
CA ALA A 102 4.37 2.17 11.12
C ALA A 102 5.70 2.52 11.79
N LYS A 103 5.66 3.28 12.89
CA LYS A 103 6.86 3.68 13.65
C LYS A 103 7.61 2.47 14.21
N HIS A 104 6.89 1.43 14.61
CA HIS A 104 7.50 0.26 15.21
C HIS A 104 8.00 -0.74 14.17
N TRP A 105 7.18 -1.07 13.15
CA TRP A 105 7.47 -2.21 12.27
C TRP A 105 8.10 -1.86 10.92
N HIS A 106 7.82 -0.69 10.33
CA HIS A 106 8.16 -0.46 8.92
C HIS A 106 9.67 -0.53 8.65
N HIS A 107 10.50 0.07 9.52
CA HIS A 107 11.96 0.04 9.35
C HIS A 107 12.49 -1.40 9.33
N GLN A 108 12.09 -2.19 10.32
CA GLN A 108 12.50 -3.59 10.45
C GLN A 108 12.09 -4.41 9.23
N VAL A 109 10.89 -4.18 8.69
CA VAL A 109 10.44 -4.85 7.46
C VAL A 109 11.31 -4.44 6.28
N LEU A 110 11.54 -3.15 6.08
CA LEU A 110 12.32 -2.63 4.95
C LEU A 110 13.77 -3.14 4.95
N GLU A 111 14.39 -3.31 6.11
CA GLU A 111 15.74 -3.91 6.24
C GLU A 111 15.80 -5.36 5.73
N HIS A 112 14.66 -6.05 5.68
CA HIS A 112 14.55 -7.42 5.21
C HIS A 112 14.10 -7.55 3.75
N LEU A 113 14.04 -6.44 3.00
CA LEU A 113 13.66 -6.40 1.59
C LEU A 113 14.85 -5.98 0.70
N PRO A 114 15.88 -6.85 0.55
CA PRO A 114 17.09 -6.50 -0.20
C PRO A 114 16.82 -6.24 -1.69
N ASP A 115 15.77 -6.84 -2.24
CA ASP A 115 15.43 -6.73 -3.66
C ASP A 115 14.41 -5.62 -3.95
N LEU A 116 14.05 -4.80 -2.96
CA LEU A 116 13.05 -3.75 -3.10
C LEU A 116 13.52 -2.67 -4.08
N GLN A 117 12.79 -2.51 -5.18
CA GLN A 117 13.08 -1.52 -6.21
C GLN A 117 12.10 -0.35 -6.17
N LEU A 118 10.83 -0.62 -5.82
CA LEU A 118 9.75 0.38 -5.87
C LEU A 118 8.82 0.26 -4.67
N THR A 119 8.43 1.39 -4.08
CA THR A 119 7.37 1.43 -3.07
C THR A 119 6.18 2.27 -3.56
N LEU A 120 5.01 1.66 -3.69
CA LEU A 120 3.76 2.33 -4.04
C LEU A 120 3.16 2.97 -2.78
N LEU A 121 3.04 4.30 -2.78
CA LEU A 121 2.49 5.08 -1.66
C LEU A 121 1.03 5.45 -1.93
N ILE A 122 0.11 4.61 -1.47
CA ILE A 122 -1.31 4.71 -1.77
C ILE A 122 -2.03 5.55 -0.70
N GLY A 123 -2.39 6.77 -1.07
CA GLY A 123 -3.12 7.70 -0.24
C GLY A 123 -2.25 8.54 0.69
N MET A 124 -2.89 9.55 1.28
CA MET A 124 -2.21 10.64 1.99
C MET A 124 -1.40 10.20 3.21
N TYR A 125 -1.82 9.14 3.94
CA TYR A 125 -1.08 8.66 5.12
C TYR A 125 0.29 8.08 4.73
N ALA A 126 0.32 7.22 3.71
CA ALA A 126 1.57 6.65 3.20
C ALA A 126 2.47 7.76 2.62
N GLN A 127 1.91 8.64 1.80
CA GLN A 127 2.65 9.74 1.18
C GLN A 127 3.25 10.70 2.21
N LYS A 128 2.47 11.15 3.20
CA LYS A 128 2.99 12.05 4.25
C LYS A 128 4.09 11.41 5.09
N PHE A 129 3.96 10.11 5.40
CA PHE A 129 4.95 9.40 6.20
C PHE A 129 6.27 9.23 5.45
N TYR A 130 6.22 8.76 4.20
CA TYR A 130 7.43 8.41 3.45
C TYR A 130 8.06 9.58 2.68
N LEU A 131 7.27 10.55 2.23
CA LEU A 131 7.78 11.72 1.50
C LEU A 131 8.09 12.89 2.43
N GLY A 132 7.45 12.96 3.61
CA GLY A 132 7.67 14.02 4.59
C GLY A 132 7.51 15.41 3.97
N LYS A 133 8.56 16.25 4.09
CA LYS A 133 8.59 17.61 3.51
C LYS A 133 8.60 17.64 1.98
N ASN A 134 8.92 16.52 1.33
CA ASN A 134 8.94 16.43 -0.13
C ASN A 134 7.54 16.20 -0.73
N ALA A 135 6.54 15.83 0.08
CA ALA A 135 5.16 15.77 -0.38
C ALA A 135 4.69 17.16 -0.84
N LYS A 136 3.86 17.21 -1.89
CA LYS A 136 3.20 18.46 -2.29
C LYS A 136 2.08 18.83 -1.31
N SER A 137 1.50 20.01 -1.49
CA SER A 137 0.49 20.53 -0.56
C SER A 137 -0.79 19.68 -0.53
N THR A 138 -1.11 19.03 -1.66
CA THR A 138 -2.28 18.14 -1.78
C THR A 138 -1.91 16.74 -2.28
N LEU A 139 -2.82 15.79 -2.04
CA LEU A 139 -2.76 14.43 -2.60
C LEU A 139 -2.66 14.49 -4.13
N SER A 140 -3.52 15.29 -4.78
CA SER A 140 -3.55 15.40 -6.24
C SER A 140 -2.23 15.92 -6.79
N GLU A 141 -1.67 16.98 -6.20
CA GLU A 141 -0.37 17.50 -6.64
C GLU A 141 0.76 16.49 -6.43
N THR A 142 0.74 15.77 -5.31
CA THR A 142 1.74 14.74 -5.03
C THR A 142 1.69 13.64 -6.08
N VAL A 143 0.49 13.16 -6.43
CA VAL A 143 0.31 12.12 -7.46
C VAL A 143 0.62 12.65 -8.86
N LYS A 144 0.23 13.89 -9.19
CA LYS A 144 0.51 14.49 -10.50
C LYS A 144 2.01 14.66 -10.76
N ASN A 145 2.79 14.83 -9.70
CA ASN A 145 4.24 15.01 -9.76
C ASN A 145 5.00 13.71 -9.41
N PHE A 146 4.43 12.53 -9.73
CA PHE A 146 4.96 11.23 -9.30
C PHE A 146 6.44 11.01 -9.71
N GLU A 147 6.84 11.53 -10.87
CA GLU A 147 8.20 11.39 -11.41
C GLU A 147 9.28 11.91 -10.45
N ASN A 148 8.97 12.93 -9.64
CA ASN A 148 9.91 13.51 -8.67
C ASN A 148 10.27 12.55 -7.52
N TYR A 149 9.56 11.43 -7.38
CA TYR A 149 9.79 10.46 -6.31
C TYR A 149 10.34 9.13 -6.81
N LEU A 150 10.44 8.96 -8.14
CA LEU A 150 11.08 7.81 -8.75
C LEU A 150 12.61 7.85 -8.54
N PRO A 151 13.29 6.70 -8.57
CA PRO A 151 12.73 5.34 -8.73
C PRO A 151 12.15 4.77 -7.42
N LYS A 152 12.38 5.44 -6.29
CA LYS A 152 12.11 4.86 -4.96
C LYS A 152 10.62 4.75 -4.62
N TYR A 153 9.83 5.78 -4.96
CA TYR A 153 8.42 5.85 -4.59
C TYR A 153 7.54 6.17 -5.79
N PHE A 154 6.35 5.59 -5.81
CA PHE A 154 5.27 5.95 -6.73
C PHE A 154 4.02 6.33 -5.94
N PRO A 155 3.69 7.62 -5.78
CA PRO A 155 2.48 8.04 -5.08
C PRO A 155 1.22 7.80 -5.93
N LEU A 156 0.20 7.18 -5.33
CA LEU A 156 -1.09 6.94 -5.95
C LEU A 156 -2.24 7.43 -5.07
N VAL A 157 -3.37 7.73 -5.69
CA VAL A 157 -4.65 7.85 -4.96
C VAL A 157 -5.15 6.47 -4.56
N HIS A 158 -6.04 6.39 -3.57
CA HIS A 158 -6.67 5.12 -3.22
C HIS A 158 -7.61 4.64 -4.34
N PRO A 159 -7.59 3.35 -4.73
CA PRO A 159 -8.51 2.77 -5.72
C PRO A 159 -9.92 2.52 -5.14
N SER A 160 -10.47 3.47 -4.38
CA SER A 160 -11.81 3.36 -3.80
C SER A 160 -12.88 3.81 -4.79
N PRO A 161 -14.08 3.20 -4.81
CA PRO A 161 -15.25 3.75 -5.50
C PRO A 161 -15.54 5.21 -5.12
N ARG A 162 -15.14 5.63 -3.92
CA ARG A 162 -15.27 7.02 -3.45
C ARG A 162 -14.41 8.01 -4.23
N ASN A 163 -13.37 7.54 -4.92
CA ASN A 163 -12.50 8.36 -5.74
C ASN A 163 -12.93 8.44 -7.21
N ILE A 164 -14.07 7.84 -7.61
CA ILE A 164 -14.56 7.93 -9.00
C ILE A 164 -14.78 9.38 -9.42
N ARG A 165 -15.40 10.22 -8.57
CA ARG A 165 -15.58 11.65 -8.88
C ARG A 165 -14.24 12.37 -8.98
N TRP A 166 -13.27 12.01 -8.14
CA TRP A 166 -11.93 12.58 -8.21
C TRP A 166 -11.26 12.22 -9.54
N GLN A 167 -11.33 10.96 -9.98
CA GLN A 167 -10.75 10.51 -11.25
C GLN A 167 -11.38 11.22 -12.45
N ARG A 168 -12.71 11.37 -12.47
CA ARG A 168 -13.41 12.15 -13.51
C ARG A 168 -12.96 13.60 -13.59
N ASN A 169 -12.62 14.20 -12.46
CA ASN A 169 -12.11 15.58 -12.40
C ASN A 169 -10.60 15.67 -12.66
N ASN A 170 -9.90 14.54 -12.72
CA ASN A 170 -8.45 14.44 -12.88
C ASN A 170 -8.12 13.36 -13.93
N PRO A 171 -8.54 13.55 -15.20
CA PRO A 171 -8.40 12.53 -16.25
C PRO A 171 -6.93 12.13 -16.50
N TRP A 172 -6.00 13.07 -16.30
CA TRP A 172 -4.55 12.86 -16.30
C TRP A 172 -4.08 11.69 -15.41
N PHE A 173 -4.84 11.30 -14.39
CA PHE A 173 -4.50 10.12 -13.60
C PHE A 173 -4.54 8.83 -14.42
N GLU A 174 -5.61 8.60 -15.19
CA GLU A 174 -5.69 7.40 -16.04
C GLU A 174 -4.98 7.58 -17.39
N GLU A 175 -4.82 8.82 -17.87
CA GLU A 175 -4.15 9.11 -19.15
C GLU A 175 -2.62 9.13 -19.04
N ASP A 176 -2.06 9.61 -17.93
CA ASP A 176 -0.61 9.80 -17.77
C ASP A 176 -0.03 8.92 -16.66
N VAL A 177 -0.65 8.91 -15.47
CA VAL A 177 -0.06 8.26 -14.28
C VAL A 177 -0.17 6.75 -14.33
N VAL A 178 -1.34 6.21 -14.70
CA VAL A 178 -1.54 4.75 -14.78
C VAL A 178 -0.66 4.13 -15.86
N PRO A 179 -0.55 4.66 -17.10
CA PRO A 179 0.37 4.12 -18.09
C PRO A 179 1.84 4.17 -17.64
N ALA A 180 2.27 5.26 -17.00
CA ALA A 180 3.61 5.34 -16.44
C ALA A 180 3.86 4.29 -15.33
N LEU A 181 2.85 4.03 -14.48
CA LEU A 181 2.91 2.97 -13.48
C LEU A 181 3.07 1.58 -14.14
N GLU A 182 2.29 1.29 -15.17
CA GLU A 182 2.36 0.02 -15.90
C GLU A 182 3.74 -0.21 -16.54
N VAL A 183 4.36 0.84 -17.10
CA VAL A 183 5.72 0.77 -17.64
C VAL A 183 6.73 0.43 -16.54
N VAL A 184 6.76 1.19 -15.44
CA VAL A 184 7.71 0.97 -14.35
C VAL A 184 7.53 -0.42 -13.73
N VAL A 185 6.29 -0.85 -13.49
CA VAL A 185 5.99 -2.20 -12.95
C VAL A 185 6.43 -3.28 -13.94
N GLY A 186 6.14 -3.09 -15.23
CA GLY A 186 6.53 -4.00 -16.30
C GLY A 186 8.05 -4.19 -16.40
N GLU A 187 8.82 -3.10 -16.30
CA GLU A 187 10.28 -3.14 -16.30
C GLU A 187 10.84 -3.95 -15.12
N ILE A 188 10.33 -3.72 -13.90
CA ILE A 188 10.74 -4.47 -12.70
C ILE A 188 10.42 -5.96 -12.86
N MET A 189 9.25 -6.28 -13.42
CA MET A 189 8.83 -7.66 -13.65
C MET A 189 9.67 -8.38 -14.73
N GLN A 190 10.11 -7.66 -15.76
CA GLN A 190 10.95 -8.23 -16.82
C GLN A 190 12.36 -8.58 -16.34
N GLN A 191 12.91 -7.82 -15.39
CA GLN A 191 14.19 -8.13 -14.73
C GLN A 191 14.16 -9.43 -13.90
N CYS A 192 12.98 -10.07 -13.75
CA CYS A 192 12.80 -11.30 -12.99
C CYS A 192 12.71 -12.56 -13.88
N ARG A 193 12.72 -12.40 -15.21
CA ARG A 193 12.76 -13.50 -16.18
C ARG A 193 14.18 -13.83 -16.56
#